data_AF-A0A9J6QZX2-F1
#
_entry.id   AF-A0A9J6QZX2-F1
#
_cell.length_a   1.000
_cell.length_b   1.000
_cell.length_c   1.000
_cell.angle_alpha   90.00
_cell.angle_beta   90.00
_cell.angle_gamma   90.00
#
_symmetry.space_group_name_H-M   'P 1'
#
loop_
_entity.id
_entity.type
_entity.pdbx_description
1 polymer ?
#
loop_
_entity_poly.entity_id
_entity_poly.type
_entity_poly.pdbx_seq_one_letter_code
_entity_poly.pdbx_strand_id
1 'polypeptide(L)'
;LIEHQSTINPNMPLRMLVYIAKEYEKFYFSKAIYSKQLVKIPTPELYVFYNGKEDLPLEENLKLSDAFLEKCATLSVEAVVKVINVNYKQGAEILERCKVLNEYSR
;
A
#
# COMPACT_ATOMS: atom_id res chain seq x y z
N LEU A 1 -1.05 1.06 5.43
CA LEU A 1 -0.38 2.31 5.04
C LEU A 1 -1.17 2.95 3.92
N ILE A 2 -1.34 4.27 3.98
CA ILE A 2 -2.14 5.05 3.04
C ILE A 2 -1.31 6.27 2.63
N GLU A 3 -1.32 6.60 1.35
CA GLU A 3 -0.77 7.86 0.83
C GLU A 3 -1.77 8.57 -0.09
N HIS A 4 -1.70 9.90 -0.13
CA HIS A 4 -2.50 10.72 -1.03
C HIS A 4 -1.64 11.24 -2.19
N GLN A 5 -2.15 11.16 -3.42
CA GLN A 5 -1.45 11.65 -4.60
C GLN A 5 -2.40 12.30 -5.61
N SER A 6 -2.00 13.46 -6.12
CA SER A 6 -2.67 14.13 -7.24
C SER A 6 -2.13 13.68 -8.60
N THR A 7 -1.04 12.92 -8.62
CA THR A 7 -0.44 12.32 -9.81
C THR A 7 0.08 10.93 -9.44
N ILE A 8 -0.28 9.91 -10.22
CA ILE A 8 0.14 8.54 -9.92
C ILE A 8 1.64 8.40 -10.08
N ASN A 9 2.29 7.91 -9.02
CA ASN A 9 3.68 7.51 -9.05
C ASN A 9 3.79 5.98 -9.21
N PRO A 10 4.28 5.45 -10.33
CA PRO A 10 4.40 4.00 -10.53
C PRO A 10 5.38 3.33 -9.56
N ASN A 11 6.24 4.11 -8.88
CA ASN A 11 7.18 3.62 -7.87
C ASN A 11 6.55 3.45 -6.48
N MET A 12 5.25 3.65 -6.34
CA MET A 12 4.55 3.50 -5.06
C MET A 12 4.72 2.14 -4.39
N PRO A 13 4.69 1.00 -5.10
CA PRO A 13 5.00 -0.30 -4.51
C PRO A 13 6.35 -0.36 -3.82
N LEU A 14 7.40 0.22 -4.43
CA LEU A 14 8.74 0.25 -3.85
C LEU A 14 8.79 1.15 -2.60
N ARG A 15 8.16 2.33 -2.65
CA ARG A 15 8.09 3.24 -1.50
C ARG A 15 7.33 2.62 -0.33
N MET A 16 6.18 2.01 -0.60
CA MET A 16 5.34 1.37 0.41
C MET A 16 6.05 0.17 1.05
N LEU A 17 6.82 -0.61 0.28
CA LEU A 17 7.65 -1.69 0.82
C LEU A 17 8.66 -1.16 1.86
N VAL A 18 9.32 -0.03 1.56
CA VAL A 18 10.24 0.61 2.51
C VAL A 18 9.50 1.10 3.76
N TYR A 19 8.32 1.69 3.60
CA TYR A 19 7.55 2.21 4.73
C TYR A 19 7.05 1.11 5.65
N ILE A 20 6.51 0.02 5.10
CA ILE A 20 6.01 -1.08 5.92
C ILE A 20 7.14 -1.81 6.65
N ALA A 21 8.30 -1.98 6.00
CA ALA A 21 9.47 -2.57 6.65
C ALA A 21 9.91 -1.74 7.86
N LYS A 22 9.97 -0.40 7.72
CA LYS A 22 10.29 0.51 8.83
C LYS A 22 9.24 0.48 9.94
N GLU A 23 7.97 0.36 9.60
CA GLU A 23 6.90 0.30 10.60
C GLU A 23 6.97 -1.00 11.40
N TYR A 24 7.19 -2.13 10.72
CA TYR A 24 7.40 -3.39 11.40
C TYR A 24 8.69 -3.41 12.22
N GLU A 25 9.74 -2.72 11.75
CA GLU A 25 10.96 -2.57 12.51
C GLU A 25 10.68 -1.91 13.88
N LYS A 26 9.93 -0.81 13.91
CA LYS A 26 9.60 -0.11 15.16
C LYS A 26 8.83 -0.95 16.16
N PHE A 27 7.85 -1.74 15.69
CA PHE A 27 6.88 -2.41 16.58
C PHE A 27 7.20 -3.88 16.87
N TYR A 28 7.88 -4.56 15.95
CA TYR A 28 8.05 -6.03 16.01
C TYR A 28 9.52 -6.46 15.97
N PHE A 29 10.47 -5.56 15.70
CA PHE A 29 11.89 -5.88 15.76
C PHE A 29 12.38 -5.90 17.20
N SER A 30 12.55 -7.11 17.72
CA SER A 30 13.08 -7.37 19.05
C SER A 30 13.90 -8.65 19.02
N LYS A 31 14.49 -9.07 20.16
CA LYS A 31 15.16 -10.39 20.25
C LYS A 31 14.24 -11.56 19.86
N ALA A 32 12.92 -11.38 19.90
CA ALA A 32 11.95 -12.42 19.55
C ALA A 32 12.03 -12.87 18.08
N ILE A 33 12.42 -12.00 17.14
CA ILE A 33 12.51 -12.35 15.72
C ILE A 33 13.64 -13.36 15.43
N TYR A 34 14.64 -13.43 16.33
CA TYR A 34 15.74 -14.40 16.26
C TYR A 34 15.46 -15.66 17.07
N SER A 35 14.29 -15.75 17.72
CA SER A 35 13.88 -16.91 18.49
C SER A 35 13.26 -17.97 17.57
N LYS A 36 13.02 -19.17 18.11
CA LYS A 36 12.26 -20.23 17.41
C LYS A 36 10.74 -19.97 17.38
N GLN A 37 10.26 -18.95 18.09
CA GLN A 37 8.84 -18.62 18.15
C GLN A 37 8.46 -17.70 16.99
N LEU A 38 7.34 -18.02 16.33
CA LEU A 38 6.77 -17.17 15.28
C LEU A 38 6.25 -15.85 15.88
N VAL A 39 6.81 -14.73 15.42
CA VAL A 39 6.29 -13.40 15.74
C VAL A 39 5.12 -13.09 14.81
N LYS A 40 3.92 -12.95 15.37
CA LYS A 40 2.73 -12.55 14.61
C LYS A 40 2.77 -11.04 14.36
N ILE A 41 2.63 -10.64 13.10
CA ILE A 41 2.53 -9.26 12.66
C ILE A 41 1.16 -9.05 11.98
N PRO A 42 0.61 -7.83 12.00
CA PRO A 42 -0.65 -7.53 11.32
C PRO A 42 -0.47 -7.64 9.81
N THR A 43 -1.48 -8.15 9.10
CA THR A 43 -1.49 -8.18 7.63
C THR A 43 -1.39 -6.76 7.08
N PRO A 44 -0.43 -6.47 6.18
CA PRO A 44 -0.29 -5.14 5.62
C PRO A 44 -1.36 -4.89 4.56
N GLU A 45 -1.95 -3.71 4.64
CA GLU A 45 -2.84 -3.16 3.63
C GLU A 45 -2.20 -1.88 3.08
N LEU A 46 -2.04 -1.76 1.76
CA LEU A 46 -1.31 -0.68 1.11
C LEU A 46 -2.23 0.05 0.12
N TYR A 47 -2.51 1.31 0.40
CA TYR A 47 -3.43 2.13 -0.38
C TYR A 47 -2.79 3.43 -0.87
N VAL A 48 -3.19 3.85 -2.07
CA VAL A 48 -3.01 5.22 -2.54
C VAL A 48 -4.37 5.81 -2.88
N PHE A 49 -4.68 6.98 -2.31
CA PHE A 49 -5.85 7.75 -2.67
C PHE A 49 -5.47 8.77 -3.73
N TYR A 50 -6.03 8.57 -4.92
CA TYR A 50 -5.83 9.44 -6.06
C TYR A 50 -6.90 10.53 -6.09
N ASN A 51 -6.47 11.79 -6.02
CA ASN A 51 -7.32 12.98 -6.09
C ASN A 51 -6.89 13.93 -7.22
N GLY A 52 -6.24 13.39 -8.24
CA GLY A 52 -5.79 14.15 -9.40
C GLY A 52 -6.90 14.47 -10.40
N LYS A 53 -6.52 15.07 -11.52
CA LYS A 53 -7.45 15.52 -12.58
C LYS A 53 -7.55 14.55 -13.76
N GLU A 54 -6.68 13.57 -13.84
CA GLU A 54 -6.69 12.58 -14.93
C GLU A 54 -7.83 11.59 -14.70
N ASP A 55 -8.44 11.14 -15.79
CA ASP A 55 -9.48 10.13 -15.75
C ASP A 55 -8.84 8.76 -15.59
N LEU A 56 -8.77 8.31 -14.35
CA LEU A 56 -8.26 6.99 -13.94
C LEU A 56 -9.41 6.10 -13.49
N PRO A 57 -9.32 4.77 -13.65
CA PRO A 57 -10.35 3.87 -13.16
C PRO A 57 -10.60 4.03 -11.65
N LEU A 58 -11.77 3.60 -11.19
CA LEU A 58 -12.15 3.66 -9.76
C LEU A 58 -11.10 3.00 -8.87
N GLU A 59 -10.59 1.84 -9.30
CA GLU A 59 -9.53 1.13 -8.62
C GLU A 59 -8.53 0.56 -9.64
N GLU A 60 -7.25 0.58 -9.28
CA GLU A 60 -6.20 -0.13 -9.98
C GLU A 60 -5.15 -0.66 -8.98
N ASN A 61 -4.31 -1.59 -9.43
CA ASN A 61 -3.24 -2.14 -8.61
C ASN A 61 -1.89 -1.84 -9.24
N LEU A 62 -1.00 -1.21 -8.47
CA LEU A 62 0.41 -1.09 -8.81
C LEU A 62 1.16 -2.26 -8.16
N LYS A 63 2.02 -2.93 -8.91
CA LYS A 63 2.78 -4.09 -8.43
C LYS A 63 4.26 -3.79 -8.38
N LEU A 64 4.93 -4.28 -7.34
CA LEU A 64 6.39 -4.15 -7.22
C LEU A 64 7.08 -4.90 -8.37
N SER A 65 6.55 -6.06 -8.77
CA SER A 65 7.09 -6.84 -9.88
C SER A 65 7.17 -6.08 -11.19
N ASP A 66 6.35 -5.04 -11.39
CA ASP A 66 6.38 -4.26 -12.64
C ASP A 66 7.72 -3.53 -12.81
N ALA A 67 8.37 -3.16 -11.70
CA ALA A 67 9.69 -2.54 -11.67
C ALA A 67 10.87 -3.53 -11.80
N PHE A 68 10.64 -4.85 -11.76
CA PHE A 68 11.72 -5.82 -11.87
C PHE A 68 12.26 -5.89 -13.30
N LEU A 69 13.60 -5.85 -13.42
CA LEU A 69 14.32 -6.01 -14.69
C LEU A 69 14.09 -7.39 -15.31
N GLU A 70 14.07 -8.43 -14.47
CA GLU A 70 13.85 -9.81 -14.88
C GLU A 70 12.48 -10.29 -14.38
N LYS A 71 11.72 -10.93 -15.26
CA LYS A 71 10.41 -11.49 -14.94
C LYS A 71 10.56 -12.97 -14.63
N CYS A 72 10.38 -13.33 -13.36
CA CYS A 72 10.39 -14.70 -12.90
C CYS A 72 8.96 -15.25 -12.81
N ALA A 73 8.79 -16.56 -13.06
CA ALA A 73 7.50 -17.23 -12.91
C ALA A 73 7.00 -17.22 -11.45
N THR A 74 7.95 -17.25 -10.49
CA THR A 74 7.68 -17.19 -9.06
C THR A 74 8.36 -15.97 -8.47
N LEU A 75 7.63 -15.17 -7.70
CA LEU A 75 8.13 -13.98 -7.01
C LEU A 75 8.33 -14.28 -5.53
N SER A 76 9.52 -13.99 -5.00
CA SER A 76 9.81 -14.17 -3.57
C SER A 76 9.24 -13.05 -2.68
N VAL A 77 9.04 -11.87 -3.27
CA VAL A 77 8.45 -10.70 -2.60
C VAL A 77 7.58 -9.98 -3.63
N GLU A 78 6.36 -9.63 -3.23
CA GLU A 78 5.45 -8.80 -4.01
C GLU A 78 4.73 -7.83 -3.08
N ALA A 79 4.81 -6.54 -3.39
CA ALA A 79 4.04 -5.51 -2.72
C ALA A 79 3.03 -4.97 -3.73
N VAL A 80 1.75 -5.20 -3.45
CA VAL A 80 0.66 -4.68 -4.27
C VAL A 80 0.05 -3.48 -3.57
N VAL A 81 -0.01 -2.35 -4.28
CA VAL A 81 -0.60 -1.11 -3.78
C VAL A 81 -1.91 -0.88 -4.53
N LYS A 82 -3.01 -0.81 -3.77
CA LYS A 82 -4.32 -0.52 -4.33
C LYS A 82 -4.48 0.99 -4.45
N VAL A 83 -4.61 1.47 -5.67
CA VAL A 83 -4.95 2.86 -5.95
C VAL A 83 -6.47 2.97 -5.99
N ILE A 84 -7.04 3.93 -5.29
CA ILE A 84 -8.47 4.23 -5.31
C ILE A 84 -8.63 5.68 -5.76
N ASN A 85 -9.34 5.88 -6.87
CA ASN A 85 -9.70 7.20 -7.37
C ASN A 85 -10.88 7.74 -6.55
N VAL A 86 -10.59 8.70 -5.67
CA VAL A 86 -11.57 9.25 -4.73
C VAL A 86 -12.40 10.38 -5.34
N ASN A 87 -12.17 10.74 -6.60
CA ASN A 87 -13.02 11.66 -7.34
C ASN A 87 -14.37 11.05 -7.71
N TYR A 88 -14.48 9.73 -7.76
CA TYR A 88 -15.77 9.05 -7.94
C TYR A 88 -16.55 8.99 -6.63
N LYS A 89 -17.88 9.07 -6.72
CA LYS A 89 -18.77 8.89 -5.56
C LYS A 89 -18.51 7.58 -4.81
N GLN A 90 -18.25 6.48 -5.54
CA GLN A 90 -17.94 5.19 -4.90
C GLN A 90 -16.59 5.21 -4.16
N GLY A 91 -15.59 5.92 -4.67
CA GLY A 91 -14.30 6.10 -4.00
C GLY A 91 -14.44 6.93 -2.72
N ALA A 92 -15.27 7.98 -2.77
CA ALA A 92 -15.64 8.76 -1.60
C ALA A 92 -16.41 7.93 -0.55
N GLU A 93 -17.30 7.02 -0.97
CA GLU A 93 -17.99 6.11 -0.03
C GLU A 93 -17.03 5.14 0.67
N ILE A 94 -15.96 4.68 0.01
CA ILE A 94 -14.93 3.83 0.62
C ILE A 94 -14.19 4.60 1.74
N LEU A 95 -13.88 5.88 1.49
CA LEU A 95 -13.33 6.77 2.51
C LEU A 95 -14.30 6.94 3.68
N GLU A 96 -15.58 7.20 3.40
CA GLU A 96 -16.59 7.45 4.44
C GLU A 96 -16.89 6.22 5.32
N ARG A 97 -16.96 5.03 4.72
CA ARG A 97 -17.30 3.78 5.44
C ARG A 97 -16.16 3.31 6.34
N CYS A 98 -14.92 3.59 6.00
CA CYS A 98 -13.79 3.21 6.82
C CYS A 98 -13.33 4.40 7.66
N LYS A 99 -13.77 4.45 8.92
CA LYS A 99 -13.36 5.50 9.88
C LYS A 99 -11.84 5.73 9.90
N VAL A 100 -11.06 4.65 9.79
CA VAL A 100 -9.60 4.70 9.72
C VAL A 100 -9.11 5.36 8.43
N LEU A 101 -9.75 5.12 7.26
CA LEU A 101 -9.37 5.76 6.00
C LEU A 101 -9.84 7.23 5.93
N ASN A 102 -11.00 7.56 6.51
CA ASN A 102 -11.56 8.91 6.56
C ASN A 102 -10.66 9.89 7.36
N GLU A 103 -10.01 9.40 8.42
CA GLU A 103 -9.08 10.19 9.24
C GLU A 103 -7.84 10.67 8.45
N TYR A 104 -7.48 10.00 7.35
CA TYR A 104 -6.36 10.39 6.49
C TYR A 104 -6.78 11.25 5.29
N SER A 105 -8.07 11.33 4.94
CA SER A 105 -8.58 12.12 3.81
C SER A 105 -8.79 13.62 4.05
N ARG A 106 -8.41 14.13 5.24
CA ARG A 106 -8.52 15.55 5.58
C ARG A 106 -7.23 16.32 5.32
#